data_AF-A0A2A5VTD6-F1
#
_entry.id   AF-A0A2A5VTD6-F1
#
_cell.length_a   1.000
_cell.length_b   1.000
_cell.length_c   1.000
_cell.angle_alpha   90.00
_cell.angle_beta   90.00
_cell.angle_gamma   90.00
#
_symmetry.space_group_name_H-M   'P 1'
#
loop_
_entity.id
_entity.type
_entity.pdbx_description
1 polymer ?
#
loop_
_entity_poly.entity_id
_entity_poly.type
_entity_poly.pdbx_seq_one_letter_code
_entity_poly.pdbx_strand_id
1 'polypeptide(L)'
;MENQTNHEFDIQMQVNNWTAIALDRNIKRPGVSSNGRRTNSKLVYPILYIPANDNQSKVVIGVVLTGFAGMNTIVGYSLQDLEPEARDDVTNSLEFEGFPSHSSFDEQMDWEAKTVVDVLLEQRKALILLPADILFARQHGWEALFENVRQGTRSTNRTVVYKLGRAAIKFSEIQRKAHTQLKHEANHPPFQVGIDPSYRSEFSKDEGDNAN
;
A
#
# COMPACT_ATOMS: atom_id res chain seq x y z
N MET A 1 -20.95 -12.42 0.79
CA MET A 1 -20.60 -11.18 0.04
C MET A 1 -20.39 -9.98 0.97
N GLU A 2 -21.10 -9.86 2.11
CA GLU A 2 -20.90 -8.74 3.07
C GLU A 2 -19.48 -8.62 3.66
N ASN A 3 -18.75 -9.73 3.82
CA ASN A 3 -17.41 -9.71 4.45
C ASN A 3 -16.30 -9.08 3.57
N GLN A 4 -16.44 -9.08 2.24
CA GLN A 4 -15.39 -8.58 1.34
C GLN A 4 -15.37 -7.04 1.26
N THR A 5 -16.55 -6.41 1.27
CA THR A 5 -16.71 -4.95 1.21
C THR A 5 -16.13 -4.25 2.43
N ASN A 6 -16.24 -4.88 3.62
CA ASN A 6 -15.65 -4.36 4.85
C ASN A 6 -14.11 -4.31 4.78
N HIS A 7 -13.48 -5.34 4.20
CA HIS A 7 -12.02 -5.39 4.11
C HIS A 7 -11.41 -4.30 3.22
N GLU A 8 -12.02 -4.02 2.07
CA GLU A 8 -11.54 -2.96 1.19
C GLU A 8 -11.70 -1.59 1.83
N PHE A 9 -12.78 -1.38 2.58
CA PHE A 9 -13.00 -0.17 3.36
C PHE A 9 -11.94 -0.01 4.46
N ASP A 10 -11.66 -1.07 5.23
CA ASP A 10 -10.63 -1.06 6.28
C ASP A 10 -9.24 -0.74 5.71
N ILE A 11 -8.89 -1.36 4.57
CA ILE A 11 -7.63 -1.07 3.86
C ILE A 11 -7.60 0.40 3.43
N GLN A 12 -8.68 0.92 2.86
CA GLN A 12 -8.74 2.31 2.42
C GLN A 12 -8.60 3.30 3.58
N MET A 13 -9.21 3.01 4.74
CA MET A 13 -9.07 3.81 5.95
C MET A 13 -7.62 3.84 6.44
N GLN A 14 -6.95 2.70 6.48
CA GLN A 14 -5.53 2.63 6.86
C GLN A 14 -4.62 3.35 5.85
N VAL A 15 -4.91 3.25 4.54
CA VAL A 15 -4.18 4.01 3.50
C VAL A 15 -4.33 5.51 3.67
N ASN A 16 -5.53 5.98 4.05
CA ASN A 16 -5.78 7.39 4.32
C ASN A 16 -4.96 7.86 5.52
N ASN A 17 -4.92 7.07 6.60
CA ASN A 17 -4.09 7.37 7.77
C ASN A 17 -2.60 7.47 7.41
N TRP A 18 -2.07 6.47 6.70
CA TRP A 18 -0.67 6.49 6.25
C TRP A 18 -0.34 7.67 5.33
N THR A 19 -1.29 8.04 4.47
CA THR A 19 -1.15 9.21 3.62
C THR A 19 -1.12 10.51 4.44
N ALA A 20 -1.92 10.61 5.50
CA ALA A 20 -1.91 11.76 6.41
C ALA A 20 -0.58 11.84 7.19
N ILE A 21 -0.10 10.72 7.72
CA ILE A 21 1.21 10.64 8.40
C ILE A 21 2.35 11.08 7.47
N ALA A 22 2.33 10.65 6.21
CA ALA A 22 3.33 11.07 5.22
C ALA A 22 3.31 12.59 5.00
N LEU A 23 2.14 13.22 5.00
CA LEU A 23 2.01 14.66 4.86
C LEU A 23 2.54 15.39 6.10
N ASP A 24 2.17 14.94 7.30
CA ASP A 24 2.62 15.50 8.57
C ASP A 24 4.15 15.45 8.72
N ARG A 25 4.76 14.33 8.32
CA ARG A 25 6.21 14.14 8.27
C ARG A 25 6.90 14.88 7.12
N ASN A 26 6.19 15.73 6.37
CA ASN A 26 6.69 16.47 5.21
C ASN A 26 7.31 15.56 4.12
N ILE A 27 6.89 14.30 4.04
CA ILE A 27 7.37 13.35 3.04
C ILE A 27 6.76 13.72 1.69
N LYS A 28 7.60 14.29 0.82
CA LYS A 28 7.18 14.68 -0.52
C LYS A 28 6.99 13.44 -1.38
N ARG A 29 5.83 13.35 -2.04
CA ARG A 29 5.58 12.31 -3.04
C ARG A 29 6.55 12.44 -4.21
N PRO A 30 7.17 11.35 -4.67
CA PRO A 30 8.03 11.38 -5.84
C PRO A 30 7.24 11.77 -7.10
N GLY A 31 7.83 12.59 -7.99
CA GLY A 31 7.14 12.93 -9.26
C GLY A 31 7.40 14.31 -9.86
N VAL A 32 8.58 14.90 -9.62
CA VAL A 32 9.06 16.02 -10.44
C VAL A 32 9.74 15.42 -11.66
N SER A 33 9.19 15.64 -12.86
CA SER A 33 9.92 15.28 -14.09
C SER A 33 11.10 16.24 -14.31
N SER A 34 12.07 15.83 -15.13
CA SER A 34 13.28 16.61 -15.43
C SER A 34 13.01 18.04 -15.96
N ASN A 35 11.80 18.30 -16.47
CA ASN A 35 11.32 19.62 -16.93
C ASN A 35 10.54 20.41 -15.87
N GLY A 36 10.59 20.02 -14.59
CA GLY A 36 9.90 20.73 -13.49
C GLY A 36 8.38 20.52 -13.41
N ARG A 37 7.77 19.81 -14.37
CA ARG A 37 6.33 19.47 -14.30
C ARG A 37 6.08 18.53 -13.12
N ARG A 38 5.20 18.96 -12.22
CA ARG A 38 4.62 18.10 -11.19
C ARG A 38 3.49 17.31 -11.79
N THR A 39 3.39 16.03 -11.46
CA THR A 39 2.32 15.19 -11.96
C THR A 39 1.23 15.09 -10.90
N ASN A 40 0.03 15.61 -11.20
CA ASN A 40 -1.09 15.72 -10.26
C ASN A 40 -1.72 14.37 -9.83
N SER A 41 -1.26 13.24 -10.37
CA SER A 41 -1.86 11.93 -10.10
C SER A 41 -1.12 11.20 -8.98
N LYS A 42 -1.87 10.99 -7.89
CA LYS A 42 -1.46 10.53 -6.56
C LYS A 42 -1.62 9.01 -6.40
N LEU A 43 -0.92 8.19 -7.20
CA LEU A 43 -1.00 6.73 -7.02
C LEU A 43 -0.27 6.30 -5.75
N VAL A 44 -1.00 5.59 -4.90
CA VAL A 44 -0.53 4.99 -3.65
C VAL A 44 -0.84 3.51 -3.72
N TYR A 45 0.13 2.67 -3.37
CA TYR A 45 -0.11 1.23 -3.23
C TYR A 45 0.02 0.83 -1.77
N PRO A 46 -1.01 0.25 -1.14
CA PRO A 46 -0.86 -0.30 0.21
C PRO A 46 0.09 -1.48 0.23
N ILE A 47 0.77 -1.66 1.35
CA ILE A 47 1.59 -2.81 1.67
C ILE A 47 0.84 -3.60 2.73
N LEU A 48 0.33 -4.77 2.36
CA LEU A 48 -0.38 -5.65 3.26
C LEU A 48 0.59 -6.64 3.88
N TYR A 49 0.55 -6.77 5.21
CA TYR A 49 1.15 -7.91 5.89
C TYR A 49 0.23 -9.13 5.77
N ILE A 50 0.85 -10.30 5.60
CA ILE A 50 0.18 -11.58 5.45
C ILE A 50 0.51 -12.41 6.69
N PRO A 51 -0.35 -12.42 7.73
CA PRO A 51 -0.10 -13.16 8.96
C PRO A 51 -0.02 -14.66 8.69
N ALA A 52 0.66 -15.41 9.55
CA ALA A 52 0.76 -16.86 9.43
C ALA A 52 -0.58 -17.55 9.75
N ASN A 53 -1.36 -16.97 10.65
CA ASN A 53 -2.66 -17.47 11.08
C ASN A 53 -3.81 -16.69 10.42
N ASP A 54 -4.85 -17.39 9.95
CA ASP A 54 -6.03 -16.81 9.28
C ASP A 54 -6.92 -15.94 10.18
N ASN A 55 -6.60 -15.84 11.47
CA ASN A 55 -7.35 -15.05 12.45
C ASN A 55 -6.66 -13.71 12.69
N GLN A 56 -6.90 -12.70 11.84
CA GLN A 56 -7.21 -11.31 12.20
C GLN A 56 -7.02 -10.33 11.04
N SER A 57 -7.61 -9.14 11.23
CA SER A 57 -7.65 -7.98 10.35
C SER A 57 -6.43 -7.78 9.46
N LYS A 58 -6.67 -7.50 8.18
CA LYS A 58 -5.64 -7.19 7.19
C LYS A 58 -4.94 -5.89 7.60
N VAL A 59 -3.68 -5.99 8.01
CA VAL A 59 -2.89 -4.84 8.45
C VAL A 59 -2.16 -4.25 7.25
N VAL A 60 -2.44 -2.97 6.97
CA VAL A 60 -1.62 -2.14 6.09
C VAL A 60 -0.43 -1.66 6.90
N ILE A 61 0.72 -2.30 6.73
CA ILE A 61 1.97 -1.95 7.45
C ILE A 61 2.67 -0.72 6.86
N GLY A 62 2.19 -0.24 5.73
CA GLY A 62 2.68 0.97 5.09
C GLY A 62 2.09 1.16 3.70
N VAL A 63 2.59 2.18 3.02
CA VAL A 63 2.20 2.55 1.67
C VAL A 63 3.42 2.88 0.83
N VAL A 64 3.33 2.57 -0.46
CA VAL A 64 4.27 3.04 -1.47
C VAL A 64 3.70 4.29 -2.13
N LEU A 65 4.34 5.42 -1.89
CA LEU A 65 4.10 6.67 -2.60
C LEU A 65 4.85 6.63 -3.93
N THR A 66 4.12 6.58 -5.04
CA THR A 66 4.75 6.36 -6.35
C THR A 66 4.85 7.61 -7.21
N GLY A 67 6.00 7.77 -7.84
CA GLY A 67 6.28 8.71 -8.92
C GLY A 67 6.46 8.02 -10.26
N PHE A 68 7.03 8.74 -11.23
CA PHE A 68 7.37 8.19 -12.54
C PHE A 68 8.65 7.34 -12.47
N ALA A 69 8.75 6.34 -13.38
CA ALA A 69 9.96 5.57 -13.65
C ALA A 69 10.64 4.97 -12.40
N GLY A 70 9.88 4.26 -11.57
CA GLY A 70 10.45 3.57 -10.40
C GLY A 70 10.85 4.48 -9.25
N MET A 71 10.67 5.80 -9.35
CA MET A 71 10.78 6.67 -8.18
C MET A 71 9.65 6.37 -7.21
N ASN A 72 9.96 5.83 -6.04
CA ASN A 72 9.01 5.52 -5.00
C ASN A 72 9.58 5.89 -3.63
N THR A 73 8.68 6.09 -2.68
CA THR A 73 9.00 6.29 -1.28
C THR A 73 8.08 5.40 -0.47
N ILE A 74 8.66 4.62 0.44
CA ILE A 74 7.91 3.80 1.39
C ILE A 74 7.69 4.64 2.65
N VAL A 75 6.45 4.66 3.11
CA VAL A 75 6.06 5.19 4.42
C VAL A 75 5.35 4.06 5.15
N GLY A 76 5.85 3.67 6.31
CA GLY A 76 5.31 2.53 7.05
C GLY A 76 5.91 2.42 8.44
N TYR A 77 5.63 1.32 9.11
CA TYR A 77 6.17 1.00 10.43
C TYR A 77 7.66 0.68 10.37
N SER A 78 8.44 1.20 11.32
CA SER A 78 9.76 0.64 11.64
C SER A 78 9.61 -0.71 12.35
N LEU A 79 10.72 -1.39 12.63
CA LEU A 79 10.67 -2.68 13.31
C LEU A 79 10.02 -2.57 14.70
N GLN A 80 10.32 -1.50 15.45
CA GLN A 80 9.74 -1.28 16.77
C GLN A 80 8.25 -0.95 16.73
N ASP A 81 7.77 -0.33 15.64
CA ASP A 81 6.35 0.02 15.50
C ASP A 81 5.48 -1.15 14.98
N LEU A 82 6.08 -2.27 14.57
CA LEU A 82 5.33 -3.44 14.10
C LEU A 82 4.62 -4.18 15.24
N GLU A 83 3.49 -4.80 14.91
CA GLU A 83 2.85 -5.79 15.78
C GLU A 83 3.79 -6.98 16.07
N PRO A 84 3.69 -7.63 17.26
CA PRO A 84 4.64 -8.65 17.70
C PRO A 84 4.89 -9.77 16.68
N GLU A 85 3.85 -10.33 16.07
CA GLU A 85 3.99 -11.41 15.07
C GLU A 85 4.84 -10.97 13.86
N ALA A 86 4.53 -9.80 13.31
CA ALA A 86 5.26 -9.24 12.17
C ALA A 86 6.69 -8.85 12.55
N ARG A 87 6.90 -8.35 13.78
CA ARG A 87 8.23 -8.01 14.30
C ARG A 87 9.11 -9.25 14.44
N ASP A 88 8.57 -10.32 14.99
CA ASP A 88 9.26 -11.60 15.14
C ASP A 88 9.62 -12.17 13.77
N ASP A 89 8.71 -12.09 12.80
CA ASP A 89 8.96 -12.52 11.43
C ASP A 89 10.15 -11.81 10.80
N VAL A 90 10.21 -10.47 10.91
CA VAL A 90 11.33 -9.69 10.35
C VAL A 90 12.63 -9.97 11.10
N THR A 91 12.56 -10.03 12.43
CA THR A 91 13.74 -10.28 13.28
C THR A 91 14.37 -11.64 12.95
N ASN A 92 13.56 -12.69 12.90
CA ASN A 92 14.02 -14.04 12.56
C ASN A 92 14.62 -14.10 11.15
N SER A 93 14.03 -13.40 10.17
CA SER A 93 14.57 -13.35 8.81
C SER A 93 15.91 -12.60 8.72
N LEU A 94 16.03 -11.47 9.40
CA LEU A 94 17.29 -10.70 9.45
C LEU A 94 18.41 -11.51 10.13
N GLU A 95 18.12 -12.15 11.26
CA GLU A 95 19.07 -13.00 11.96
C GLU A 95 19.52 -14.19 11.11
N PHE A 96 18.58 -14.83 10.42
CA PHE A 96 18.88 -15.94 9.50
C PHE A 96 19.84 -15.53 8.38
N GLU A 97 19.71 -14.30 7.87
CA GLU A 97 20.60 -13.71 6.86
C GLU A 97 21.92 -13.18 7.45
N GLY A 98 22.09 -13.25 8.77
CA GLY A 98 23.30 -12.83 9.48
C GLY A 98 23.34 -11.34 9.82
N PHE A 99 22.21 -10.63 9.73
CA PHE A 99 22.10 -9.25 10.19
C PHE A 99 21.83 -9.20 11.70
N PRO A 100 22.43 -8.24 12.42
CA PRO A 100 22.19 -8.11 13.85
C PRO A 100 20.75 -7.65 14.12
N SER A 101 20.04 -8.41 14.95
CA SER A 101 18.76 -8.01 15.54
C SER A 101 18.93 -7.12 16.78
N HIS A 102 20.09 -7.21 17.43
CA HIS A 102 20.45 -6.46 18.62
C HIS A 102 21.76 -5.70 18.40
N SER A 103 21.86 -4.53 19.02
CA SER A 103 23.08 -3.72 19.03
C SER A 103 24.14 -4.31 19.96
N SER A 104 25.33 -3.71 19.96
CA SER A 104 26.41 -4.06 20.90
C SER A 104 26.06 -3.83 22.37
N PHE A 105 24.95 -3.14 22.66
CA PHE A 105 24.44 -2.86 24.01
C PHE A 105 23.19 -3.69 24.34
N ASP A 106 22.90 -4.74 23.57
CA ASP A 106 21.71 -5.61 23.73
C ASP A 106 20.37 -4.89 23.52
N GLU A 107 20.40 -3.69 22.92
CA GLU A 107 19.19 -2.98 22.50
C GLU A 107 18.73 -3.49 21.13
N GLN A 108 17.42 -3.76 20.99
CA GLN A 108 16.84 -4.17 19.71
C GLN A 108 17.07 -3.10 18.64
N MET A 109 17.63 -3.49 17.50
CA MET A 109 17.85 -2.60 16.36
C MET A 109 16.49 -2.12 15.82
N ASP A 110 16.30 -0.81 15.66
CA ASP A 110 15.11 -0.27 15.01
C ASP A 110 15.34 -0.08 13.51
N TRP A 111 15.06 -1.14 12.75
CA TRP A 111 15.18 -1.08 11.30
C TRP A 111 14.10 -0.20 10.68
N GLU A 112 14.51 0.67 9.75
CA GLU A 112 13.57 1.57 9.06
C GLU A 112 12.53 0.81 8.23
N ALA A 113 11.38 1.46 8.00
CA ALA A 113 10.24 0.88 7.29
C ALA A 113 10.58 0.30 5.92
N LYS A 114 11.55 0.90 5.21
CA LYS A 114 11.98 0.38 3.91
C LYS A 114 12.61 -1.01 4.05
N THR A 115 13.51 -1.20 5.00
CA THR A 115 14.18 -2.49 5.26
C THR A 115 13.17 -3.53 5.72
N VAL A 116 12.31 -3.17 6.67
CA VAL A 116 11.22 -4.02 7.16
C VAL A 116 10.35 -4.53 6.02
N VAL A 117 9.88 -3.62 5.15
CA VAL A 117 9.06 -3.97 3.98
C VAL A 117 9.83 -4.84 3.00
N ASP A 118 11.10 -4.53 2.72
CA ASP A 118 11.93 -5.31 1.79
C ASP A 118 12.05 -6.78 2.25
N VAL A 119 12.34 -7.00 3.53
CA VAL A 119 12.43 -8.35 4.13
C VAL A 119 11.10 -9.10 4.00
N LEU A 120 9.99 -8.48 4.40
CA LEU A 120 8.67 -9.12 4.35
C LEU A 120 8.23 -9.47 2.92
N LEU A 121 8.53 -8.60 1.94
CA LEU A 121 8.23 -8.85 0.53
C LEU A 121 9.11 -9.95 -0.08
N GLU A 122 10.35 -10.09 0.38
CA GLU A 122 11.26 -11.15 -0.07
C GLU A 122 10.82 -12.52 0.47
N GLN A 123 10.40 -12.55 1.73
CA GLN A 123 9.89 -13.74 2.42
C GLN A 123 8.43 -14.07 2.07
N ARG A 124 7.79 -13.31 1.17
CA ARG A 124 6.37 -13.47 0.78
C ARG A 124 5.38 -13.39 1.96
N LYS A 125 5.77 -12.68 3.01
CA LYS A 125 4.96 -12.33 4.18
C LYS A 125 4.30 -10.96 4.04
N ALA A 126 4.53 -10.27 2.92
CA ALA A 126 3.82 -9.06 2.55
C ALA A 126 3.52 -9.02 1.04
N LEU A 127 2.57 -8.16 0.67
CA LEU A 127 2.15 -7.89 -0.70
C LEU A 127 1.99 -6.39 -0.90
N ILE A 128 2.61 -5.83 -1.94
CA ILE A 128 2.22 -4.51 -2.43
C ILE A 128 0.94 -4.68 -3.27
N LEU A 129 -0.18 -4.17 -2.78
CA LEU A 129 -1.47 -4.42 -3.38
C LEU A 129 -1.67 -3.58 -4.66
N LEU A 130 -1.86 -4.26 -5.78
CA LEU A 130 -2.17 -3.65 -7.07
C LEU A 130 -3.66 -3.84 -7.45
N PRO A 131 -4.19 -3.03 -8.38
CA PRO A 131 -5.59 -3.13 -8.81
C PRO A 131 -6.07 -4.53 -9.22
N ALA A 132 -5.26 -5.29 -9.95
CA ALA A 132 -5.62 -6.65 -10.36
C ALA A 132 -5.72 -7.63 -9.17
N ASP A 133 -5.07 -7.32 -8.05
CA ASP A 133 -5.08 -8.12 -6.84
C ASP A 133 -6.40 -7.95 -6.09
N ILE A 134 -6.94 -6.73 -6.08
CA ILE A 134 -8.26 -6.42 -5.53
C ILE A 134 -9.32 -7.21 -6.30
N LEU A 135 -9.29 -7.17 -7.63
CA LEU A 135 -10.26 -7.93 -8.44
C LEU A 135 -10.11 -9.45 -8.22
N PHE A 136 -8.88 -9.95 -8.11
CA PHE A 136 -8.64 -11.34 -7.77
C PHE A 136 -9.23 -11.70 -6.40
N ALA A 137 -8.99 -10.89 -5.37
CA ALA A 137 -9.50 -11.10 -4.02
C ALA A 137 -11.03 -11.04 -3.94
N ARG A 138 -11.68 -10.18 -4.72
CA ARG A 138 -13.14 -10.18 -4.84
C ARG A 138 -13.67 -11.48 -5.45
N GLN A 139 -13.01 -11.98 -6.48
CA GLN A 139 -13.43 -13.19 -7.18
C GLN A 139 -13.16 -14.47 -6.38
N HIS A 140 -12.03 -14.55 -5.69
CA HIS A 140 -11.51 -15.79 -5.09
C HIS A 140 -11.38 -15.75 -3.57
N GLY A 141 -11.56 -14.59 -2.95
CA GLY A 141 -11.29 -14.36 -1.54
C GLY A 141 -9.87 -13.84 -1.28
N TRP A 142 -9.73 -13.10 -0.17
CA TRP A 142 -8.44 -12.57 0.26
C TRP A 142 -7.49 -13.64 0.76
N GLU A 143 -8.01 -14.68 1.43
CA GLU A 143 -7.22 -15.84 1.87
C GLU A 143 -6.55 -16.54 0.67
N ALA A 144 -7.30 -16.74 -0.42
CA ALA A 144 -6.76 -17.32 -1.65
C ALA A 144 -5.69 -16.43 -2.30
N LEU A 145 -5.84 -15.10 -2.24
CA LEU A 145 -4.81 -14.16 -2.67
C LEU A 145 -3.53 -14.34 -1.85
N PHE A 146 -3.64 -14.37 -0.53
CA PHE A 146 -2.52 -14.49 0.38
C PHE A 146 -1.81 -15.83 0.24
N GLU A 147 -2.57 -16.92 0.15
CA GLU A 147 -1.99 -18.25 -0.03
C GLU A 147 -1.22 -18.36 -1.35
N ASN A 148 -1.76 -17.82 -2.44
CA ASN A 148 -1.05 -17.78 -3.72
C ASN A 148 0.23 -16.94 -3.65
N VAL A 149 0.26 -15.88 -2.84
CA VAL A 149 1.49 -15.11 -2.59
C VAL A 149 2.49 -15.94 -1.81
N ARG A 150 2.09 -16.60 -0.70
CA ARG A 150 2.99 -17.45 0.11
C ARG A 150 3.63 -18.56 -0.73
N GLN A 151 2.82 -19.25 -1.54
CA GLN A 151 3.27 -20.32 -2.44
C GLN A 151 4.13 -19.81 -3.61
N GLY A 152 4.16 -18.49 -3.85
CA GLY A 152 4.90 -17.89 -4.96
C GLY A 152 4.24 -18.07 -6.34
N THR A 153 3.00 -18.58 -6.39
CA THR A 153 2.20 -18.62 -7.64
C THR A 153 1.75 -17.22 -8.04
N ARG A 154 1.72 -16.28 -7.09
CA ARG A 154 1.46 -14.87 -7.31
C ARG A 154 2.59 -14.00 -6.72
N SER A 155 2.91 -12.91 -7.42
CA SER A 155 4.00 -12.01 -7.01
C SER A 155 3.61 -11.14 -5.81
N THR A 156 4.60 -10.74 -5.01
CA THR A 156 4.48 -9.67 -4.01
C THR A 156 4.45 -8.26 -4.61
N ASN A 157 4.56 -8.16 -5.95
CA ASN A 157 4.63 -6.94 -6.74
C ASN A 157 5.82 -6.02 -6.46
N ARG A 158 6.78 -6.45 -5.61
CA ARG A 158 8.00 -5.70 -5.28
C ARG A 158 8.72 -5.17 -6.51
N THR A 159 9.14 -6.06 -7.42
CA THR A 159 9.89 -5.68 -8.62
C THR A 159 9.09 -4.76 -9.54
N VAL A 160 7.79 -5.04 -9.72
CA VAL A 160 6.92 -4.26 -10.60
C VAL A 160 6.80 -2.83 -10.08
N VAL A 161 6.51 -2.66 -8.79
CA VAL A 161 6.36 -1.33 -8.18
C VAL A 161 7.69 -0.62 -8.04
N TYR A 162 8.78 -1.34 -7.73
CA TYR A 162 10.09 -0.72 -7.57
C TYR A 162 10.66 -0.22 -8.89
N LYS A 163 10.51 -1.00 -9.96
CA LYS A 163 11.06 -0.62 -11.27
C LYS A 163 10.12 0.29 -12.07
N LEU A 164 8.81 0.05 -12.01
CA LEU A 164 7.85 0.75 -12.87
C LEU A 164 7.09 1.83 -12.11
N GLY A 165 6.92 1.72 -10.79
CA GLY A 165 6.14 2.64 -9.98
C GLY A 165 4.75 2.83 -10.56
N ARG A 166 4.43 4.05 -10.97
CA ARG A 166 3.17 4.38 -11.64
C ARG A 166 3.01 3.75 -13.03
N ALA A 167 4.12 3.44 -13.69
CA ALA A 167 4.10 2.83 -15.00
C ALA A 167 3.63 1.37 -14.95
N ALA A 168 3.57 0.75 -13.76
CA ALA A 168 2.96 -0.57 -13.55
C ALA A 168 1.52 -0.63 -14.11
N ILE A 169 0.70 0.40 -13.84
CA ILE A 169 -0.68 0.49 -14.37
C ILE A 169 -0.69 0.80 -15.86
N LYS A 170 0.30 1.53 -16.39
CA LYS A 170 0.33 1.92 -17.81
C LYS A 170 0.76 0.78 -18.73
N PHE A 171 1.78 0.02 -18.31
CA PHE A 171 2.42 -0.97 -19.16
C PHE A 171 1.81 -2.37 -19.03
N SER A 172 1.09 -2.67 -17.94
CA SER A 172 0.33 -3.91 -17.80
C SER A 172 -1.12 -3.71 -18.23
N GLU A 173 -1.56 -4.43 -19.26
CA GLU A 173 -2.94 -4.39 -19.72
C GLU A 173 -3.92 -4.86 -18.62
N ILE A 174 -3.54 -5.90 -17.88
CA ILE A 174 -4.32 -6.46 -16.77
C ILE A 174 -4.50 -5.38 -15.69
N GLN A 175 -3.41 -4.73 -15.25
CA GLN A 175 -3.49 -3.69 -14.22
C GLN A 175 -4.27 -2.46 -14.71
N ARG A 176 -4.12 -2.07 -15.98
CA ARG A 176 -4.86 -0.96 -16.57
C ARG A 176 -6.36 -1.20 -16.58
N LYS A 177 -6.78 -2.39 -17.03
CA LYS A 177 -8.20 -2.81 -17.06
C LYS A 177 -8.76 -2.83 -15.65
N ALA A 178 -8.06 -3.48 -14.71
CA ALA A 178 -8.48 -3.55 -13.32
C ALA A 178 -8.62 -2.17 -12.67
N HIS A 179 -7.64 -1.29 -12.85
CA HIS A 179 -7.69 0.08 -12.34
C HIS A 179 -8.86 0.87 -12.92
N THR A 180 -9.15 0.71 -14.21
CA THR A 180 -10.26 1.41 -14.88
C THR A 180 -11.61 0.94 -14.34
N GLN A 181 -11.76 -0.38 -14.16
CA GLN A 181 -12.97 -0.97 -13.59
C GLN A 181 -13.22 -0.46 -12.17
N LEU A 182 -12.23 -0.57 -11.28
CA LEU A 182 -12.35 -0.11 -9.88
C LEU A 182 -12.67 1.39 -9.79
N LYS A 183 -12.05 2.20 -10.66
CA LYS A 183 -12.35 3.65 -10.71
C LYS A 183 -13.79 3.92 -11.16
N HIS A 184 -14.31 3.15 -12.11
CA HIS A 184 -15.70 3.31 -12.58
C HIS A 184 -16.70 2.98 -11.46
N GLU A 185 -16.45 1.88 -10.74
CA GLU A 185 -17.27 1.42 -9.61
C GLU A 185 -17.21 2.39 -8.42
N ALA A 186 -16.05 2.97 -8.10
CA ALA A 186 -15.93 3.97 -7.04
C ALA A 186 -16.74 5.25 -7.32
N ASN A 187 -16.88 5.60 -8.60
CA ASN A 187 -17.69 6.75 -9.03
C ASN A 187 -19.20 6.42 -9.16
N HIS A 188 -19.55 5.13 -9.18
CA HIS A 188 -20.92 4.62 -9.27
C HIS A 188 -21.09 3.44 -8.31
N PRO A 189 -21.03 3.67 -6.98
CA PRO A 189 -21.09 2.57 -6.03
C PRO A 189 -22.42 1.83 -6.18
N PRO A 190 -22.42 0.48 -6.21
CA PRO A 190 -23.62 -0.33 -6.42
C PRO A 190 -24.65 -0.21 -5.27
N PHE A 191 -24.29 0.46 -4.18
CA PHE A 191 -25.18 0.82 -3.08
C PHE A 191 -24.98 2.30 -2.72
N GLN A 192 -26.04 3.10 -2.79
CA GLN A 192 -26.07 4.43 -2.17
C GLN A 192 -26.21 4.27 -0.66
N VAL A 193 -25.08 4.09 0.03
CA VAL A 193 -25.05 4.35 1.47
C VAL A 193 -25.15 5.87 1.60
N GLY A 194 -26.24 6.35 2.22
CA GLY A 194 -26.47 7.76 2.43
C GLY A 194 -25.34 8.38 3.23
N ILE A 195 -24.43 9.06 2.54
CA ILE A 195 -23.50 9.99 3.16
C ILE A 195 -24.23 11.32 3.23
N ASP A 196 -24.32 11.88 4.44
CA ASP A 196 -24.87 13.22 4.68
C ASP A 196 -24.26 14.23 3.68
N PRO A 197 -25.07 14.96 2.91
CA PRO A 197 -24.60 15.93 1.91
C PRO A 197 -23.65 17.01 2.47
N SER A 198 -23.64 17.23 3.78
CA SER A 198 -22.76 18.20 4.45
C SER A 198 -21.26 17.93 4.22
N TYR A 199 -20.85 16.66 4.09
CA TYR A 199 -19.44 16.28 3.85
C TYR A 199 -18.94 16.56 2.43
N ARG A 200 -19.82 16.92 1.48
CA ARG A 200 -19.45 17.21 0.09
C ARG A 200 -18.99 18.65 -0.13
N SER A 201 -19.18 19.53 0.85
CA SER A 201 -19.07 20.99 0.67
C SER A 201 -17.68 21.58 0.98
N GLU A 202 -16.77 20.84 1.62
CA GLU A 202 -15.45 21.38 2.01
C GLU A 202 -14.34 21.20 0.96
N PHE A 203 -14.61 20.53 -0.16
CA PHE A 203 -13.59 20.29 -1.20
C PHE A 203 -13.89 20.93 -2.57
N SER A 204 -14.89 21.82 -2.68
CA SER A 204 -15.22 22.50 -3.95
C SER A 204 -15.17 24.03 -3.91
N LYS A 205 -14.50 24.64 -2.93
CA LYS A 205 -14.28 26.09 -2.88
C LYS A 205 -12.80 26.41 -2.71
N ASP A 206 -12.07 26.27 -3.81
CA ASP A 206 -10.81 27.00 -4.06
C ASP A 206 -10.52 27.08 -5.57
N GLU A 207 -11.57 27.24 -6.37
CA GLU A 207 -11.48 27.89 -7.69
C GLU A 207 -12.45 29.07 -7.67
N GLY A 208 -12.09 30.06 -6.86
CA GLY A 208 -12.62 31.41 -6.93
C GLY A 208 -11.57 32.32 -7.54
N ASP A 209 -11.91 32.85 -8.71
CA ASP A 209 -11.65 34.23 -9.12
C ASP A 209 -10.29 34.85 -8.77
N ASN A 210 -9.43 34.93 -9.78
CA ASN A 210 -8.59 36.08 -10.14
C ASN A 210 -7.90 35.70 -11.46
N ALA A 211 -7.99 36.42 -12.58
CA ALA A 211 -8.11 37.86 -12.72
C ALA A 211 -8.73 38.23 -14.08
N ASN A 212 -9.31 39.43 -14.10
CA ASN A 212 -9.55 40.30 -15.26
C ASN A 212 -8.36 40.38 -16.22
#